data_AF-A0AAV2QQ54-F1
#
_entry.id   AF-A0AAV2QQ54-F1
#
_cell.length_a   1.000
_cell.length_b   1.000
_cell.length_c   1.000
_cell.angle_alpha   90.00
_cell.angle_beta   90.00
_cell.angle_gamma   90.00
#
_symmetry.space_group_name_H-M   'P 1'
#
loop_
_entity.id
_entity.type
_entity.pdbx_description
1 polymer ?
#
loop_
_entity_poly.entity_id
_entity_poly.type
_entity_poly.pdbx_seq_one_letter_code
_entity_poly.pdbx_strand_id
1 'polypeptide(L)'
;MEEQSPQNDGFQSPSVSQEYQQGGWDEAPDAEQMEEDEALSPADIQTFCIKQFGSTDFIMEPGIFSTLKRYFQAGGNPEQVIDMLSENYQAVAQMANLMAEWLILAG
;
A
#
# COMPACT_ATOMS: atom_id res chain seq x y z
N MET A 1 -4.03 47.08 -39.72
CA MET A 1 -2.86 46.75 -38.86
C MET A 1 -3.46 46.28 -37.56
N GLU A 2 -3.83 45.00 -37.53
CA GLU A 2 -4.44 44.36 -36.37
C GLU A 2 -3.33 43.60 -35.64
N GLU A 3 -3.06 44.03 -34.41
CA GLU A 3 -2.18 43.35 -33.47
C GLU A 3 -2.75 41.96 -33.17
N GLN A 4 -1.96 40.91 -33.46
CA GLN A 4 -2.26 39.55 -33.04
C GLN A 4 -1.66 39.34 -31.64
N SER A 5 -2.54 39.25 -30.65
CA SER A 5 -2.22 38.78 -29.30
C SER A 5 -1.68 37.34 -29.34
N PRO A 6 -0.69 36.98 -28.50
CA PRO A 6 -0.17 35.62 -28.47
C PRO A 6 -1.23 34.65 -27.92
N GLN A 7 -1.51 33.60 -28.71
CA GLN A 7 -2.30 32.44 -28.28
C GLN A 7 -1.67 31.84 -27.02
N ASN A 8 -2.42 31.87 -25.93
CA ASN A 8 -2.10 31.12 -24.71
C ASN A 8 -2.38 29.64 -25.00
N ASP A 9 -1.34 28.90 -25.40
CA ASP A 9 -1.37 27.44 -25.53
C ASP A 9 -1.66 26.84 -24.14
N GLY A 10 -2.92 26.45 -23.95
CA GLY A 10 -3.39 25.80 -22.74
C GLY A 10 -2.63 24.51 -22.52
N PHE A 11 -1.62 24.55 -21.65
CA PHE A 11 -1.13 23.35 -20.98
C PHE A 11 -2.21 22.93 -19.98
N GLN A 12 -3.17 22.17 -20.49
CA GLN A 12 -4.20 21.56 -19.68
C GLN A 12 -3.53 20.42 -18.91
N SER A 13 -3.14 20.73 -17.66
CA SER A 13 -2.67 19.74 -16.71
C SER A 13 -3.62 18.54 -16.75
N PRO A 14 -3.15 17.30 -16.94
CA PRO A 14 -4.03 16.17 -16.77
C PRO A 14 -4.45 16.18 -15.30
N SER A 15 -5.74 16.44 -15.06
CA SER A 15 -6.34 16.14 -13.77
C SER A 15 -6.24 14.63 -13.62
N VAL A 16 -5.18 14.16 -12.95
CA VAL A 16 -5.15 12.82 -12.38
C VAL A 16 -6.15 12.84 -11.23
N SER A 17 -7.43 12.85 -11.59
CA SER A 17 -8.45 12.23 -10.76
C SER A 17 -8.22 10.74 -10.94
N GLN A 18 -7.20 10.23 -10.23
CA GLN A 18 -7.16 8.81 -9.92
C GLN A 18 -8.44 8.55 -9.15
N GLU A 19 -9.37 7.88 -9.81
CA GLU A 19 -10.41 7.13 -9.16
C GLU A 19 -9.66 6.10 -8.30
N TYR A 20 -9.32 6.48 -7.07
CA TYR A 20 -8.94 5.53 -6.04
C TYR A 20 -10.16 4.66 -5.91
N GLN A 21 -10.10 3.50 -6.57
CA GLN A 21 -11.13 2.49 -6.53
C GLN A 21 -11.47 2.31 -5.06
N GLN A 22 -12.65 2.79 -4.69
CA GLN A 22 -13.15 2.87 -3.33
C GLN A 22 -13.63 1.46 -2.96
N GLY A 23 -12.79 0.44 -3.21
CA GLY A 23 -12.96 -0.89 -2.67
C GLY A 23 -12.71 -0.74 -1.18
N GLY A 24 -13.80 -0.62 -0.42
CA GLY A 24 -13.73 -0.59 1.02
C GLY A 24 -12.95 -1.82 1.50
N TRP A 25 -12.24 -1.67 2.61
CA TRP A 25 -11.55 -2.74 3.33
C TRP A 25 -12.48 -3.89 3.77
N ASP A 26 -13.76 -3.84 3.37
CA ASP A 26 -14.81 -4.81 3.59
C ASP A 26 -15.01 -5.78 2.42
N GLU A 27 -14.42 -5.53 1.24
CA GLU A 27 -14.58 -6.38 0.04
C GLU A 27 -13.36 -7.25 -0.30
N ALA A 28 -12.25 -7.10 0.44
CA ALA A 28 -11.11 -8.00 0.28
C ALA A 28 -11.55 -9.43 0.66
N PRO A 29 -11.37 -10.44 -0.21
CA PRO A 29 -11.69 -11.81 0.13
C PRO A 29 -10.90 -12.16 1.39
N ASP A 30 -11.65 -12.51 2.44
CA ASP A 30 -11.18 -12.83 3.77
C ASP A 30 -9.95 -13.73 3.64
N ALA A 31 -8.77 -13.12 3.76
CA ALA A 31 -7.50 -13.80 3.66
C ALA A 31 -7.44 -14.70 4.87
N GLU A 32 -7.85 -15.95 4.64
CA GLU A 32 -7.90 -17.11 5.51
C GLU A 32 -8.13 -16.76 6.97
N GLN A 33 -9.33 -17.05 7.49
CA GLN A 33 -9.63 -17.18 8.93
C GLN A 33 -8.44 -17.81 9.65
N MET A 34 -7.50 -16.98 10.10
CA MET A 34 -6.50 -17.34 11.08
C MET A 34 -7.33 -17.65 12.31
N GLU A 35 -7.30 -18.93 12.66
CA GLU A 35 -8.01 -19.60 13.74
C GLU A 35 -8.52 -18.63 14.80
N GLU A 36 -9.82 -18.69 15.13
CA GLU A 36 -10.45 -18.00 16.26
C GLU A 36 -9.53 -18.06 17.48
N ASP A 37 -8.70 -17.04 17.62
CA ASP A 37 -7.72 -16.90 18.69
C ASP A 37 -8.55 -16.77 19.96
N GLU A 38 -8.48 -17.77 20.83
CA GLU A 38 -9.02 -17.75 22.17
C GLU A 38 -8.61 -16.45 22.88
N ALA A 39 -9.49 -15.45 22.88
CA ALA A 39 -9.44 -14.22 23.67
C ALA A 39 -8.02 -13.68 23.98
N LEU A 40 -7.14 -13.56 22.97
CA LEU A 40 -5.83 -12.94 23.17
C LEU A 40 -6.01 -11.49 23.63
N SER A 41 -5.16 -11.06 24.57
CA SER A 41 -5.21 -9.67 25.04
C SER A 41 -4.86 -8.72 23.88
N PRO A 42 -5.40 -7.50 23.87
CA PRO A 42 -5.08 -6.52 22.82
C PRO A 42 -3.57 -6.24 22.73
N ALA A 43 -2.82 -6.38 23.82
CA ALA A 43 -1.37 -6.22 23.82
C ALA A 43 -0.64 -7.36 23.08
N ASP A 44 -1.13 -8.59 23.20
CA ASP A 44 -0.56 -9.74 22.49
C ASP A 44 -0.83 -9.64 20.98
N ILE A 45 -2.04 -9.20 20.62
CA ILE A 45 -2.42 -8.92 19.23
C ILE A 45 -1.49 -7.86 18.64
N GLN A 46 -1.26 -6.75 19.36
CA GLN A 46 -0.35 -5.71 18.89
C GLN A 46 1.06 -6.25 18.68
N THR A 47 1.59 -7.00 19.64
CA THR A 47 2.95 -7.56 19.56
C THR A 47 3.11 -8.50 18.37
N PHE A 48 2.12 -9.35 18.12
CA PHE A 48 2.10 -10.24 16.96
C PHE A 48 2.09 -9.44 15.65
N CYS A 49 1.19 -8.47 15.50
CA CYS A 49 1.11 -7.64 14.29
C CYS A 49 2.41 -6.85 14.05
N ILE A 50 3.00 -6.26 15.09
CA ILE A 50 4.29 -5.54 15.00
C ILE A 50 5.40 -6.45 14.47
N LYS A 51 5.47 -7.69 14.94
CA LYS A 51 6.44 -8.67 14.45
C LYS A 51 6.25 -8.97 12.96
N GLN A 52 5.00 -9.07 12.50
CA GLN A 52 4.69 -9.28 11.09
C GLN A 52 5.09 -8.07 10.24
N PHE A 53 4.74 -6.84 10.67
CA PHE A 53 5.07 -5.60 9.96
C PHE A 53 6.58 -5.35 9.81
N GLY A 54 7.40 -5.87 10.72
CA GLY A 54 8.86 -5.81 10.62
C GLY A 54 9.48 -6.78 9.61
N SER A 55 8.69 -7.62 8.93
CA SER A 55 9.21 -8.53 7.92
C SER A 55 9.44 -7.80 6.58
N THR A 56 10.50 -8.19 5.87
CA THR A 56 10.84 -7.59 4.57
C THR A 56 9.68 -7.70 3.59
N ASP A 57 9.33 -6.60 2.94
CA ASP A 57 8.31 -6.53 1.90
C ASP A 57 6.89 -7.00 2.32
N PHE A 58 6.59 -7.06 3.63
CA PHE A 58 5.29 -7.51 4.14
C PHE A 58 4.09 -6.70 3.63
N ILE A 59 4.31 -5.46 3.19
CA ILE A 59 3.29 -4.62 2.56
C ILE A 59 2.74 -5.19 1.24
N MET A 60 3.47 -6.10 0.58
CA MET A 60 3.04 -6.75 -0.65
C MET A 60 2.21 -8.03 -0.40
N GLU A 61 2.12 -8.50 0.84
CA GLU A 61 1.39 -9.71 1.17
C GLU A 61 -0.12 -9.49 1.06
N PRO A 62 -0.89 -10.45 0.51
CA PRO A 62 -2.33 -10.30 0.31
C PRO A 62 -3.11 -10.12 1.63
N GLY A 63 -2.55 -10.55 2.77
CA GLY A 63 -3.15 -10.45 4.11
C GLY A 63 -2.77 -9.21 4.92
N ILE A 64 -2.06 -8.24 4.33
CA ILE A 64 -1.62 -7.03 5.04
C ILE A 64 -2.80 -6.24 5.63
N PHE A 65 -3.90 -6.14 4.87
CA PHE A 65 -5.09 -5.38 5.24
C PHE A 65 -5.78 -5.97 6.49
N SER A 66 -5.92 -7.29 6.56
CA SER A 66 -6.48 -8.00 7.72
C SER A 66 -5.62 -7.78 8.97
N THR A 67 -4.30 -7.83 8.81
CA THR A 67 -3.34 -7.62 9.92
C THR A 67 -3.38 -6.18 10.43
N LEU A 68 -3.46 -5.19 9.53
CA LEU A 68 -3.62 -3.77 9.87
C LEU A 68 -4.94 -3.52 10.60
N LYS A 69 -6.05 -4.07 10.09
CA LYS A 69 -7.38 -3.94 10.71
C LYS A 69 -7.35 -4.49 12.15
N ARG A 70 -6.76 -5.67 12.35
CA ARG A 70 -6.61 -6.29 13.66
C ARG A 70 -5.73 -5.46 14.61
N TYR A 71 -4.63 -4.89 14.12
CA TYR A 71 -3.74 -4.02 14.88
C TYR A 71 -4.44 -2.74 15.35
N PHE A 72 -5.22 -2.08 14.47
CA PHE A 72 -5.95 -0.87 14.81
C PHE A 72 -7.12 -1.15 15.76
N GLN A 73 -7.82 -2.28 15.58
CA GLN A 73 -8.88 -2.71 16.51
C GLN A 73 -8.35 -2.99 17.92
N ALA A 74 -7.09 -3.44 18.04
CA ALA A 74 -6.43 -3.64 19.32
C ALA A 74 -5.85 -2.34 19.94
N GLY A 75 -5.99 -1.19 19.27
CA GLY A 75 -5.50 0.11 19.75
C GLY A 75 -4.03 0.42 19.41
N GLY A 76 -3.47 -0.24 18.40
CA GLY A 76 -2.11 0.03 17.91
C GLY A 76 -1.94 1.42 17.26
N ASN A 77 -0.71 1.94 17.27
CA ASN A 77 -0.40 3.28 16.74
C ASN A 77 -0.20 3.25 15.21
N PRO A 78 -0.99 4.01 14.41
CA PRO A 78 -0.85 4.07 12.96
C PRO A 78 0.50 4.59 12.47
N GLU A 79 1.10 5.58 13.14
CA GLU A 79 2.41 6.10 12.71
C GLU A 79 3.49 5.04 12.83
N GLN A 80 3.49 4.29 13.93
CA GLN A 80 4.47 3.24 14.18
C GLN A 80 4.43 2.15 13.09
N VAL A 81 3.24 1.71 12.69
CA VAL A 81 3.12 0.69 11.63
C VAL A 81 3.55 1.23 10.27
N ILE A 82 3.27 2.50 9.96
CA ILE A 82 3.72 3.14 8.73
C ILE A 82 5.24 3.17 8.68
N ASP A 83 5.90 3.57 9.76
CA ASP A 83 7.35 3.60 9.85
C ASP A 83 7.94 2.20 9.65
N MET A 84 7.43 1.19 10.35
CA MET A 84 7.92 -0.19 10.22
C MET A 84 7.74 -0.75 8.81
N LEU A 85 6.58 -0.56 8.18
CA LEU A 85 6.35 -1.04 6.82
C LEU A 85 7.25 -0.31 5.81
N SER A 86 7.47 0.99 6.02
CA SER A 86 8.30 1.80 5.13
C SER A 86 9.78 1.43 5.25
N GLU A 87 10.28 1.23 6.47
CA GLU A 87 11.67 0.84 6.73
C GLU A 87 12.01 -0.56 6.20
N ASN A 88 11.04 -1.48 6.19
CA ASN A 88 11.24 -2.87 5.77
C ASN A 88 10.84 -3.15 4.30
N TYR A 89 10.52 -2.12 3.52
CA TYR A 89 10.17 -2.27 2.11
C TYR A 89 11.42 -2.15 1.20
N GLN A 90 11.75 -3.23 0.47
CA GLN A 90 12.89 -3.27 -0.45
C GLN A 90 12.48 -3.27 -1.93
N ALA A 91 11.20 -3.53 -2.24
CA ALA A 91 10.63 -3.41 -3.59
C ALA A 91 11.34 -4.24 -4.67
N VAL A 92 12.14 -5.24 -4.29
CA VAL A 92 13.04 -5.96 -5.22
C VAL A 92 12.25 -6.62 -6.34
N ALA A 93 11.09 -7.22 -6.03
CA ALA A 93 10.22 -7.85 -7.00
C ALA A 93 9.66 -6.86 -8.04
N GLN A 94 9.25 -5.66 -7.59
CA GLN A 94 8.74 -4.62 -8.49
C GLN A 94 9.84 -4.06 -9.38
N MET A 95 11.03 -3.84 -8.83
CA MET A 95 12.19 -3.41 -9.62
C MET A 95 12.62 -4.46 -10.66
N ALA A 96 12.53 -5.75 -10.33
CA ALA A 96 12.83 -6.84 -11.27
C ALA A 96 11.88 -6.84 -12.48
N ASN A 97 10.58 -6.63 -12.27
CA ASN A 97 9.61 -6.53 -13.36
C ASN A 97 9.94 -5.35 -14.29
N LEU A 98 10.26 -4.18 -13.74
CA LEU A 98 10.63 -3.01 -14.53
C LEU A 98 11.90 -3.28 -15.37
N MET A 99 12.92 -3.89 -14.76
CA MET A 99 14.14 -4.26 -15.49
C MET A 99 13.85 -5.27 -16.60
N ALA A 100 12.97 -6.25 -16.37
CA ALA A 100 12.58 -7.22 -17.39
C ALA A 100 11.88 -6.54 -18.58
N GLU A 101 10.94 -5.62 -18.35
CA GLU A 101 10.29 -4.86 -19.43
C GLU A 101 11.29 -4.04 -20.25
N TRP A 102 12.26 -3.41 -19.58
CA TRP A 102 13.30 -2.66 -20.27
C TRP A 102 14.23 -3.55 -21.10
N LEU A 103 14.59 -4.73 -20.57
CA LEU A 103 15.39 -5.72 -21.29
C LEU A 103 14.65 -6.30 -22.51
N ILE A 104 13.32 -6.44 -22.43
CA ILE A 104 12.50 -6.85 -23.59
C ILE A 104 12.52 -5.77 -24.68
N LEU A 105 12.47 -4.48 -24.31
CA LEU A 105 12.43 -3.37 -25.27
C LEU A 105 13.79 -3.04 -25.90
N ALA A 106 14.88 -3.22 -25.18
CA ALA A 106 16.24 -2.90 -25.64
C ALA A 106 16.95 -4.08 -26.34
N GLY A 107 16.38 -5.28 -26.27
CA GLY A 107 16.89 -6.53 -26.86
C GLY A 107 16.45 -6.78 -28.29
#